data_AF-A0A7C0ULR1-F1
#
_entry.id   AF-A0A7C0ULR1-F1
#
_cell.length_a   1.000
_cell.length_b   1.000
_cell.length_c   1.000
_cell.angle_alpha   90.00
_cell.angle_beta   90.00
_cell.angle_gamma   90.00
#
_symmetry.space_group_name_H-M   'P 1'
#
loop_
_entity.id
_entity.type
_entity.pdbx_description
1 polymer ?
#
loop_
_entity_poly.entity_id
_entity_poly.type
_entity_poly.pdbx_seq_one_letter_code
_entity_poly.pdbx_strand_id
1 'polypeptide(L)'
;MNKKILISIIIILVLVLSVGTYLFLKPTKPQPNMNKCGDGICQSIERLEPNLCPNDCRATEEQTSTFFMIHFEVGARKDNPTYSKIAPGSTVRNLKYQEALWPATVKLLDLANQYDFDLTLAFNPQWAEYILQDKEKVAIVKEWQKQGHEIAFHHHAYTHNDWHGFSDRTEPNVLNDPKYRGKLEEGIYFINEVAKPEEVITGSSLSIATGGGKDNPSDARKKLEIIKKWGKDVPYLSHGFFDNFIDNKLMEEFKQEYKKTENDEIFGVTTHAHNFYNRPEIMNEWFEFIKTEKDKIQTVKKITKEFYPEFVSAD
;
A
#
# COMPACT_ATOMS: atom_id res chain seq x y z
N MET A 1 59.62 18.17 -8.05
CA MET A 1 58.40 17.42 -7.68
C MET A 1 58.30 16.18 -8.57
N ASN A 2 58.13 14.98 -8.01
CA ASN A 2 58.10 13.73 -8.77
C ASN A 2 56.89 13.73 -9.73
N LYS A 3 57.12 13.44 -11.02
CA LYS A 3 56.05 13.40 -12.05
C LYS A 3 54.87 12.50 -11.63
N LYS A 4 55.12 11.43 -10.87
CA LYS A 4 54.05 10.55 -10.38
C LYS A 4 53.14 11.24 -9.34
N ILE A 5 53.70 12.07 -8.47
CA ILE A 5 52.95 12.80 -7.44
C ILE A 5 52.07 13.88 -8.09
N LEU A 6 52.57 14.58 -9.10
CA LEU A 6 51.81 15.59 -9.82
C LEU A 6 50.59 15.00 -10.55
N ILE A 7 50.73 13.83 -11.17
CA ILE A 7 49.63 13.15 -11.87
C ILE A 7 48.53 12.72 -10.90
N SER A 8 48.88 12.17 -9.72
CA SER A 8 47.89 11.78 -8.72
C SER A 8 47.09 12.97 -8.18
N ILE A 9 47.72 14.13 -7.98
CA ILE A 9 47.03 15.34 -7.51
C ILE A 9 46.04 15.85 -8.56
N ILE A 10 46.41 15.82 -9.86
CA ILE A 10 45.53 16.24 -10.96
C ILE A 10 44.31 15.33 -11.05
N ILE A 11 44.49 14.01 -10.94
CA ILE A 11 43.37 13.05 -11.02
C ILE A 11 42.38 13.25 -9.87
N ILE A 12 42.88 13.49 -8.64
CA ILE A 12 42.02 13.74 -7.48
C ILE A 12 41.25 15.05 -7.66
N LEU A 13 41.89 16.11 -8.15
CA LEU A 13 41.20 17.40 -8.40
C LEU A 13 40.11 17.28 -9.47
N VAL A 14 40.35 16.53 -10.55
CA VAL A 14 39.34 16.30 -11.59
C VAL A 14 38.16 15.47 -11.06
N LEU A 15 38.41 14.45 -10.23
CA LEU A 15 37.36 13.67 -9.58
C LEU A 15 36.54 14.49 -8.57
N VAL A 16 37.19 15.31 -7.75
CA VAL A 16 36.49 16.17 -6.78
C VAL A 16 35.64 17.24 -7.49
N LEU A 17 36.16 17.84 -8.58
CA LEU A 17 35.41 18.84 -9.35
C LEU A 17 34.22 18.23 -10.10
N SER A 18 34.40 17.06 -10.72
CA SER A 18 33.32 16.38 -11.46
C SER A 18 32.19 15.89 -10.55
N VAL A 19 32.52 15.32 -9.38
CA VAL A 19 31.52 14.91 -8.38
C VAL A 19 30.82 16.12 -7.76
N GLY A 20 31.57 17.21 -7.49
CA GLY A 20 31.01 18.46 -6.99
C GLY A 20 30.00 19.07 -7.97
N THR A 21 30.32 19.15 -9.26
CA THR A 21 29.39 19.67 -10.27
C THR A 21 28.16 18.79 -10.49
N TYR A 22 28.29 17.46 -10.35
CA TYR A 22 27.17 16.53 -10.52
C TYR A 22 26.15 16.62 -9.38
N LEU A 23 26.59 16.94 -8.16
CA LEU A 23 25.70 17.10 -7.00
C LEU A 23 24.93 18.43 -7.02
N PHE A 24 25.50 19.50 -7.58
CA PHE A 24 24.85 20.82 -7.65
C PHE A 24 23.94 21.02 -8.87
N LEU A 25 24.02 20.16 -9.88
CA LEU A 25 23.21 20.22 -11.10
C LEU A 25 22.19 19.09 -11.20
N LYS A 26 21.70 18.55 -10.08
CA LYS A 26 20.44 17.81 -10.14
C LYS A 26 19.35 18.82 -10.50
N PRO A 27 18.69 18.71 -11.67
CA PRO A 27 17.48 19.49 -11.90
C PRO A 27 16.52 19.13 -10.75
N THR A 28 16.22 20.11 -9.91
CA THR A 28 15.08 20.01 -9.01
C THR A 28 13.90 19.65 -9.90
N LYS A 29 13.36 18.43 -9.76
CA LYS A 29 12.09 18.10 -10.39
C LYS A 29 11.16 19.24 -10.01
N PRO A 30 10.58 19.98 -10.97
CA PRO A 30 9.68 21.08 -10.65
C PRO A 30 8.63 20.48 -9.73
N GLN A 31 8.54 20.99 -8.50
CA GLN A 31 7.45 20.61 -7.63
C GLN A 31 6.17 20.96 -8.39
N PRO A 32 5.22 20.02 -8.54
CA PRO A 32 3.92 20.36 -9.10
C PRO A 32 3.40 21.52 -8.27
N ASN A 33 3.13 22.66 -8.92
CA ASN A 33 2.49 23.80 -8.28
C ASN A 33 1.09 23.34 -7.89
N MET A 34 0.96 22.72 -6.71
CA MET A 34 -0.33 22.49 -6.08
C MET A 34 -0.97 23.88 -5.90
N ASN A 35 -2.19 24.06 -6.43
CA ASN A 35 -3.00 25.29 -6.34
C ASN A 35 -2.84 26.32 -7.49
N LYS A 36 -2.79 25.88 -8.76
CA LYS A 36 -2.98 26.80 -9.90
C LYS A 36 -4.29 26.51 -10.62
N CYS A 37 -5.29 27.34 -10.38
CA CYS A 37 -6.46 27.33 -11.24
C CYS A 37 -6.06 27.64 -12.70
N GLY A 38 -6.71 27.00 -13.66
CA GLY A 38 -6.52 27.15 -15.10
C GLY A 38 -5.58 26.13 -15.73
N ASP A 39 -5.21 25.05 -15.03
CA ASP A 39 -4.44 23.93 -15.59
C ASP A 39 -5.33 22.82 -16.19
N GLY A 40 -6.65 22.91 -16.02
CA GLY A 40 -7.64 21.97 -16.53
C GLY A 40 -7.70 20.65 -15.78
N ILE A 41 -7.08 20.54 -14.59
CA ILE A 41 -7.09 19.33 -13.76
C ILE A 41 -7.80 19.65 -12.44
N CYS A 42 -8.95 19.02 -12.18
CA CYS A 42 -9.65 19.17 -10.90
C CYS A 42 -8.92 18.42 -9.77
N GLN A 43 -8.05 19.13 -9.05
CA GLN A 43 -7.27 18.55 -7.96
C GLN A 43 -8.16 18.28 -6.73
N SER A 44 -7.71 17.44 -5.79
CA SER A 44 -8.45 17.10 -4.56
C SER A 44 -8.92 18.32 -3.77
N ILE A 45 -8.06 19.33 -3.59
CA ILE A 45 -8.43 20.56 -2.88
C ILE A 45 -9.52 21.36 -3.61
N GLU A 46 -9.51 21.33 -4.94
CA GLU A 46 -10.50 21.99 -5.79
C GLU A 46 -11.84 21.21 -5.77
N ARG A 47 -11.78 19.87 -5.59
CA ARG A 47 -12.96 19.03 -5.33
C ARG A 47 -13.59 19.33 -3.96
N LEU A 48 -12.76 19.50 -2.92
CA LEU A 48 -13.19 19.84 -1.57
C LEU A 48 -13.72 21.28 -1.45
N GLU A 49 -13.19 22.20 -2.26
CA GLU A 49 -13.61 23.59 -2.34
C GLU A 49 -14.02 23.96 -3.78
N PRO A 50 -15.25 23.62 -4.23
CA PRO A 50 -15.68 23.81 -5.63
C PRO A 50 -15.61 25.24 -6.16
N ASN A 51 -15.52 26.22 -5.25
CA ASN A 51 -15.36 27.64 -5.58
C ASN A 51 -13.90 28.09 -5.76
N LEU A 52 -12.92 27.26 -5.39
CA LEU A 52 -11.50 27.58 -5.48
C LEU A 52 -11.07 27.70 -6.94
N CYS A 53 -11.35 26.68 -7.74
CA CYS A 53 -11.00 26.60 -9.17
C CYS A 53 -12.18 26.07 -10.02
N PRO A 54 -13.27 26.85 -10.15
CA PRO A 54 -14.52 26.38 -10.77
C PRO A 54 -14.41 26.07 -12.27
N ASN A 55 -13.32 26.45 -12.93
CA ASN A 55 -13.07 26.15 -14.33
C ASN A 55 -12.29 24.84 -14.54
N ASP A 56 -11.50 24.40 -13.55
CA ASP A 56 -10.74 23.15 -13.64
C ASP A 56 -11.60 21.95 -13.23
N CYS A 57 -12.53 22.16 -12.29
CA CYS A 57 -13.54 21.20 -11.87
C CYS A 57 -14.84 21.24 -12.69
N ARG A 58 -14.82 21.90 -13.85
CA ARG A 58 -16.00 22.04 -14.71
C ARG A 58 -16.13 20.84 -15.63
N ALA A 59 -16.85 19.80 -15.18
CA ALA A 59 -17.32 18.66 -15.99
C ALA A 59 -16.28 18.02 -16.94
N THR A 60 -14.99 18.13 -16.59
CA THR A 60 -13.96 17.19 -17.04
C THR A 60 -14.18 15.92 -16.22
N GLU A 61 -14.19 14.77 -16.88
CA GLU A 61 -14.68 13.48 -16.38
C GLU A 61 -14.39 13.28 -14.89
N GLU A 62 -15.46 13.11 -14.10
CA GLU A 62 -15.46 12.90 -12.64
C GLU A 62 -14.54 11.74 -12.28
N GLN A 63 -13.28 12.04 -11.93
CA GLN A 63 -12.30 11.01 -11.61
C GLN A 63 -12.51 10.56 -10.16
N THR A 64 -12.85 9.28 -9.98
CA THR A 64 -13.08 8.69 -8.66
C THR A 64 -11.74 8.38 -7.99
N SER A 65 -11.53 8.92 -6.78
CA SER A 65 -10.36 8.56 -5.97
C SER A 65 -10.49 7.10 -5.51
N THR A 66 -9.72 6.20 -6.11
CA THR A 66 -9.87 4.76 -5.90
C THR A 66 -8.57 4.15 -5.35
N PHE A 67 -8.66 3.31 -4.33
CA PHE A 67 -7.53 2.49 -3.90
C PHE A 67 -7.87 1.00 -3.86
N PHE A 68 -6.84 0.20 -4.08
CA PHE A 68 -6.91 -1.25 -3.98
C PHE A 68 -5.78 -1.76 -3.10
N MET A 69 -6.14 -2.31 -1.94
CA MET A 69 -5.22 -2.79 -0.92
C MET A 69 -5.16 -4.31 -0.94
N ILE A 70 -3.95 -4.86 -0.84
CA ILE A 70 -3.72 -6.30 -0.72
C ILE A 70 -3.27 -6.57 0.71
N HIS A 71 -4.08 -7.31 1.45
CA HIS A 71 -3.73 -7.87 2.75
C HIS A 71 -2.93 -9.16 2.57
N PHE A 72 -1.71 -9.16 3.10
CA PHE A 72 -0.82 -10.31 3.06
C PHE A 72 -0.84 -11.04 4.40
N GLU A 73 -1.65 -12.09 4.46
CA GLU A 73 -1.93 -12.85 5.67
C GLU A 73 -0.77 -13.73 6.15
N VAL A 74 -0.78 -14.08 7.44
CA VAL A 74 0.22 -14.98 8.02
C VAL A 74 0.09 -16.42 7.50
N GLY A 75 -1.11 -16.84 7.11
CA GLY A 75 -1.34 -18.18 6.59
C GLY A 75 -1.44 -19.27 7.66
N ALA A 76 -1.81 -18.94 8.90
CA ALA A 76 -1.78 -19.86 10.05
C ALA A 76 -3.16 -20.33 10.54
N ARG A 77 -4.26 -19.87 9.91
CA ARG A 77 -5.61 -20.36 10.21
C ARG A 77 -5.76 -21.85 9.85
N LYS A 78 -6.08 -22.65 10.86
CA LYS A 78 -6.35 -24.09 10.69
C LYS A 78 -7.78 -24.37 10.23
N ASP A 79 -8.72 -23.47 10.52
CA ASP A 79 -10.12 -23.53 10.14
C ASP A 79 -10.40 -23.00 8.73
N ASN A 80 -9.38 -22.45 8.03
CA ASN A 80 -9.49 -22.06 6.64
C ASN A 80 -8.99 -23.20 5.73
N PRO A 81 -9.88 -23.92 5.01
CA PRO A 81 -9.46 -25.02 4.13
C PRO A 81 -8.57 -24.54 2.97
N THR A 82 -8.66 -23.26 2.60
CA THR A 82 -7.77 -22.69 1.59
C THR A 82 -6.32 -22.67 2.06
N TYR A 83 -6.07 -22.34 3.33
CA TYR A 83 -4.70 -22.18 3.82
C TYR A 83 -3.99 -23.51 3.91
N SER A 84 -4.69 -24.54 4.41
CA SER A 84 -4.16 -25.90 4.44
C SER A 84 -3.92 -26.49 3.05
N LYS A 85 -4.69 -26.06 2.03
CA LYS A 85 -4.44 -26.42 0.62
C LYS A 85 -3.24 -25.70 0.02
N ILE A 86 -3.08 -24.40 0.30
CA ILE A 86 -1.98 -23.59 -0.24
C ILE A 86 -0.63 -24.00 0.38
N ALA A 87 -0.58 -24.09 1.72
CA ALA A 87 0.65 -24.38 2.44
C ALA A 87 0.38 -25.29 3.66
N PRO A 88 0.29 -26.62 3.44
CA PRO A 88 0.08 -27.58 4.52
C PRO A 88 1.13 -27.42 5.63
N GLY A 89 0.67 -27.29 6.87
CA GLY A 89 1.52 -27.13 8.05
C GLY A 89 2.15 -25.73 8.19
N SER A 90 1.62 -24.73 7.50
CA SER A 90 1.93 -23.34 7.79
C SER A 90 1.56 -22.98 9.23
N THR A 91 2.39 -22.17 9.87
CA THR A 91 2.19 -21.66 11.23
C THR A 91 2.73 -20.23 11.32
N VAL A 92 2.40 -19.51 12.38
CA VAL A 92 2.94 -18.15 12.61
C VAL A 92 4.48 -18.10 12.75
N ARG A 93 5.15 -19.25 12.91
CA ARG A 93 6.61 -19.36 13.11
C ARG A 93 7.35 -19.94 11.91
N ASN A 94 6.68 -20.21 10.80
CA ASN A 94 7.34 -20.64 9.57
C ASN A 94 6.83 -19.82 8.38
N LEU A 95 7.55 -19.91 7.26
CA LEU A 95 7.32 -19.05 6.09
C LEU A 95 6.72 -19.80 4.90
N LYS A 96 6.18 -21.01 5.12
CA LYS A 96 5.68 -21.89 4.05
C LYS A 96 4.57 -21.23 3.23
N TYR A 97 3.73 -20.44 3.89
CA TYR A 97 2.61 -19.76 3.23
C TYR A 97 3.08 -18.61 2.33
N GLN A 98 4.03 -17.82 2.82
CA GLN A 98 4.68 -16.75 2.05
C GLN A 98 5.39 -17.33 0.84
N GLU A 99 6.13 -18.44 1.03
CA GLU A 99 6.81 -19.17 -0.04
C GLU A 99 5.84 -19.64 -1.13
N ALA A 100 4.73 -20.28 -0.74
CA ALA A 100 3.73 -20.79 -1.67
C ALA A 100 3.03 -19.68 -2.48
N LEU A 101 2.78 -18.52 -1.87
CA LEU A 101 2.05 -17.41 -2.51
C LEU A 101 2.94 -16.45 -3.28
N TRP A 102 4.24 -16.38 -3.00
CA TRP A 102 5.15 -15.42 -3.62
C TRP A 102 5.05 -15.36 -5.16
N PRO A 103 5.02 -16.48 -5.91
CA PRO A 103 4.90 -16.42 -7.37
C PRO A 103 3.59 -15.77 -7.84
N ALA A 104 2.49 -15.98 -7.13
CA ALA A 104 1.21 -15.34 -7.45
C ALA A 104 1.23 -13.86 -7.09
N THR A 105 1.88 -13.48 -5.98
CA THR A 105 2.11 -12.07 -5.62
C THR A 105 2.85 -11.33 -6.73
N VAL A 106 3.97 -11.88 -7.23
CA VAL A 106 4.73 -11.24 -8.33
C VAL A 106 3.82 -11.02 -9.55
N LYS A 107 3.05 -12.03 -9.95
CA LYS A 107 2.10 -11.92 -11.08
C LYS A 107 1.00 -10.88 -10.87
N LEU A 108 0.51 -10.71 -9.64
CA LEU A 108 -0.48 -9.68 -9.31
C LEU A 108 0.09 -8.27 -9.52
N LEU A 109 1.35 -8.05 -9.10
CA LEU A 109 2.01 -6.75 -9.28
C LEU A 109 2.35 -6.50 -10.75
N ASP A 110 2.81 -7.53 -11.47
CA ASP A 110 3.01 -7.44 -12.93
C ASP A 110 1.71 -7.09 -13.66
N LEU A 111 0.57 -7.63 -13.19
CA LEU A 111 -0.74 -7.30 -13.72
C LEU A 111 -1.09 -5.84 -13.42
N ALA A 112 -0.98 -5.38 -12.17
CA ALA A 112 -1.27 -4.00 -11.81
C ALA A 112 -0.44 -2.98 -12.63
N ASN A 113 0.85 -3.28 -12.83
CA ASN A 113 1.74 -2.48 -13.66
C ASN A 113 1.27 -2.37 -15.12
N GLN A 114 0.69 -3.42 -15.70
CA GLN A 114 0.14 -3.37 -17.07
C GLN A 114 -1.02 -2.38 -17.20
N TYR A 115 -1.76 -2.14 -16.12
CA TYR A 115 -2.86 -1.17 -16.08
C TYR A 115 -2.45 0.25 -15.65
N ASP A 116 -1.17 0.47 -15.30
CA ASP A 116 -0.68 1.71 -14.67
C ASP A 116 -1.38 1.99 -13.32
N PHE A 117 -1.52 0.94 -12.50
CA PHE A 117 -2.21 0.99 -11.20
C PHE A 117 -1.26 0.83 -10.02
N ASP A 118 -1.41 1.72 -9.03
CA ASP A 118 -0.59 1.71 -7.81
C ASP A 118 -1.32 1.02 -6.65
N LEU A 119 -1.00 -0.24 -6.40
CA LEU A 119 -1.55 -0.97 -5.25
C LEU A 119 -0.92 -0.59 -3.90
N THR A 120 -1.71 -0.75 -2.82
CA THR A 120 -1.20 -0.70 -1.43
C THR A 120 -0.96 -2.12 -0.91
N LEU A 121 0.28 -2.46 -0.56
CA LEU A 121 0.69 -3.80 -0.13
C LEU A 121 0.81 -3.87 1.38
N ALA A 122 -0.27 -4.26 2.06
CA ALA A 122 -0.32 -4.35 3.52
C ALA A 122 0.30 -5.68 3.99
N PHE A 123 1.60 -5.66 4.28
CA PHE A 123 2.35 -6.83 4.74
C PHE A 123 2.16 -7.06 6.22
N ASN A 124 2.00 -8.33 6.60
CA ASN A 124 2.29 -8.77 7.94
C ASN A 124 3.80 -9.05 8.12
N PRO A 125 4.31 -9.16 9.37
CA PRO A 125 5.74 -9.32 9.62
C PRO A 125 6.39 -10.55 8.96
N GLN A 126 5.71 -11.69 8.88
CA GLN A 126 6.22 -12.92 8.27
C GLN A 126 6.51 -12.73 6.77
N TRP A 127 5.69 -11.94 6.06
CA TRP A 127 6.00 -11.58 4.67
C TRP A 127 7.27 -10.78 4.56
N ALA A 128 7.48 -9.81 5.46
CA ALA A 128 8.72 -9.03 5.47
C ALA A 128 9.94 -9.90 5.81
N GLU A 129 9.83 -10.80 6.79
CA GLU A 129 10.89 -11.76 7.10
C GLU A 129 11.26 -12.63 5.89
N TYR A 130 10.25 -13.15 5.19
CA TYR A 130 10.47 -13.95 3.98
C TYR A 130 11.17 -13.18 2.87
N ILE A 131 10.77 -11.93 2.65
CA ILE A 131 11.41 -11.03 1.67
C ILE A 131 12.86 -10.75 2.07
N LEU A 132 13.12 -10.41 3.34
CA LEU A 132 14.45 -10.02 3.82
C LEU A 132 15.49 -11.16 3.82
N GLN A 133 15.04 -12.42 3.76
CA GLN A 133 15.94 -13.58 3.63
C GLN A 133 16.58 -13.70 2.24
N ASP A 134 16.09 -12.97 1.24
CA ASP A 134 16.55 -13.07 -0.14
C ASP A 134 16.71 -11.70 -0.80
N LYS A 135 17.94 -11.36 -1.18
CA LYS A 135 18.27 -10.08 -1.81
C LYS A 135 17.55 -9.86 -3.13
N GLU A 136 17.23 -10.91 -3.88
CA GLU A 136 16.46 -10.78 -5.12
C GLU A 136 15.02 -10.37 -4.83
N LYS A 137 14.41 -10.92 -3.77
CA LYS A 137 13.06 -10.52 -3.34
C LYS A 137 13.03 -9.09 -2.84
N VAL A 138 14.05 -8.68 -2.06
CA VAL A 138 14.21 -7.28 -1.66
C VAL A 138 14.28 -6.38 -2.90
N ALA A 139 15.08 -6.74 -3.90
CA ALA A 139 15.21 -5.97 -5.14
C ALA A 139 13.88 -5.86 -5.91
N ILE A 140 13.11 -6.95 -5.98
CA ILE A 140 11.76 -6.96 -6.57
C ILE A 140 10.83 -5.98 -5.84
N VAL A 141 10.79 -6.00 -4.51
CA VAL A 141 9.96 -5.08 -3.74
C VAL A 141 10.40 -3.63 -3.93
N LYS A 142 11.72 -3.37 -4.03
CA LYS A 142 12.21 -2.02 -4.37
C LYS A 142 11.78 -1.57 -5.75
N GLU A 143 11.67 -2.49 -6.69
CA GLU A 143 11.15 -2.17 -8.02
C GLU A 143 9.65 -1.84 -7.96
N TRP A 144 8.87 -2.58 -7.17
CA TRP A 144 7.45 -2.24 -6.95
C TRP A 144 7.27 -0.83 -6.36
N GLN A 145 8.11 -0.44 -5.39
CA GLN A 145 8.10 0.92 -4.85
C GLN A 145 8.41 1.98 -5.91
N LYS A 146 9.42 1.74 -6.77
CA LYS A 146 9.75 2.66 -7.88
C LYS A 146 8.62 2.76 -8.92
N GLN A 147 7.88 1.67 -9.12
CA GLN A 147 6.70 1.63 -9.99
C GLN A 147 5.50 2.36 -9.38
N GLY A 148 5.55 2.69 -8.09
CA GLY A 148 4.57 3.55 -7.41
C GLY A 148 3.70 2.83 -6.39
N HIS A 149 3.91 1.52 -6.18
CA HIS A 149 3.24 0.73 -5.15
C HIS A 149 3.67 1.13 -3.74
N GLU A 150 2.74 1.06 -2.79
CA GLU A 150 2.99 1.36 -1.39
C GLU A 150 3.26 0.10 -0.57
N ILE A 151 4.20 0.18 0.37
CA ILE A 151 4.42 -0.83 1.42
C ILE A 151 3.69 -0.35 2.68
N ALA A 152 2.71 -1.13 3.13
CA ALA A 152 1.86 -0.85 4.28
C ALA A 152 1.94 -1.98 5.32
N PHE A 153 1.35 -1.77 6.50
CA PHE A 153 1.33 -2.74 7.60
C PHE A 153 -0.06 -3.36 7.80
N HIS A 154 -0.12 -4.69 7.77
CA HIS A 154 -1.31 -5.47 8.11
C HIS A 154 -1.14 -6.13 9.49
N HIS A 155 -2.07 -5.81 10.40
CA HIS A 155 -2.05 -6.32 11.77
C HIS A 155 -3.41 -6.87 12.19
N HIS A 156 -3.37 -8.06 12.77
CA HIS A 156 -4.48 -8.69 13.44
C HIS A 156 -4.29 -8.63 14.95
N ALA A 157 -5.32 -8.25 15.69
CA ALA A 157 -5.28 -8.28 17.15
C ALA A 157 -5.14 -9.72 17.68
N TYR A 158 -4.63 -9.88 18.92
CA TYR A 158 -4.49 -11.19 19.59
C TYR A 158 -5.74 -12.08 19.54
N THR A 159 -6.94 -11.48 19.57
CA THR A 159 -8.22 -12.19 19.54
C THR A 159 -8.60 -12.71 18.15
N HIS A 160 -7.85 -12.36 17.12
CA HIS A 160 -8.13 -12.78 15.75
C HIS A 160 -7.43 -14.11 15.42
N ASN A 161 -8.09 -14.98 14.65
CA ASN A 161 -7.56 -16.32 14.34
C ASN A 161 -6.26 -16.27 13.52
N ASP A 162 -6.09 -15.23 12.70
CA ASP A 162 -4.88 -14.95 11.92
C ASP A 162 -3.88 -14.03 12.64
N TRP A 163 -3.96 -13.92 13.97
CA TRP A 163 -2.95 -13.18 14.74
C TRP A 163 -1.54 -13.66 14.38
N HIS A 164 -0.69 -12.71 14.01
CA HIS A 164 0.66 -12.96 13.52
C HIS A 164 1.71 -13.11 14.62
N GLY A 165 1.30 -12.98 15.88
CA GLY A 165 2.16 -13.21 17.04
C GLY A 165 2.75 -11.96 17.67
N PHE A 166 2.63 -10.77 17.07
CA PHE A 166 3.09 -9.53 17.69
C PHE A 166 1.94 -8.80 18.39
N SER A 167 2.15 -8.33 19.62
CA SER A 167 1.12 -7.66 20.42
C SER A 167 1.75 -6.86 21.55
N ASP A 168 1.20 -5.69 21.87
CA ASP A 168 1.58 -4.89 23.04
C ASP A 168 0.83 -5.27 24.32
N ARG A 169 -0.08 -6.24 24.21
CA ARG A 169 -0.79 -6.82 25.36
C ARG A 169 0.18 -7.54 26.29
N THR A 170 0.12 -7.20 27.59
CA THR A 170 1.05 -7.70 28.61
C THR A 170 0.46 -8.80 29.49
N GLU A 171 -0.76 -9.25 29.19
CA GLU A 171 -1.44 -10.28 29.97
C GLU A 171 -0.71 -11.63 29.85
N PRO A 172 -0.59 -12.41 30.94
CA PRO A 172 0.16 -13.68 30.92
C PRO A 172 -0.32 -14.69 29.87
N ASN A 173 -1.62 -14.72 29.56
CA ASN A 173 -2.15 -15.61 28.52
C ASN A 173 -1.70 -15.22 27.11
N VAL A 174 -1.40 -13.94 26.86
CA VAL A 174 -0.82 -13.48 25.59
C VAL A 174 0.66 -13.82 25.54
N LEU A 175 1.41 -13.47 26.59
CA LEU A 175 2.87 -13.69 26.64
C LEU A 175 3.26 -15.18 26.63
N ASN A 176 2.42 -16.04 27.19
CA ASN A 176 2.61 -17.50 27.21
C ASN A 176 2.01 -18.21 25.99
N ASP A 177 1.32 -17.49 25.08
CA ASP A 177 0.78 -18.10 23.87
C ASP A 177 1.96 -18.58 22.99
N PRO A 178 1.99 -19.84 22.53
CA PRO A 178 3.06 -20.33 21.67
C PRO A 178 3.19 -19.55 20.35
N LYS A 179 2.17 -18.79 19.95
CA LYS A 179 2.20 -17.87 18.81
C LYS A 179 2.87 -16.54 19.12
N TYR A 180 3.05 -16.14 20.38
CA TYR A 180 3.64 -14.84 20.74
C TYR A 180 5.09 -14.72 20.26
N ARG A 181 5.40 -13.62 19.56
CA ARG A 181 6.69 -13.37 18.91
C ARG A 181 7.39 -12.12 19.41
N GLY A 182 6.66 -11.16 19.99
CA GLY A 182 7.22 -9.89 20.46
C GLY A 182 6.19 -8.78 20.51
N LYS A 183 6.66 -7.55 20.74
CA LYS A 183 5.81 -6.34 20.73
C LYS A 183 5.43 -5.91 19.32
N LEU A 184 4.38 -5.10 19.19
CA LEU A 184 3.90 -4.63 17.89
C LEU A 184 4.97 -3.86 17.11
N GLU A 185 5.75 -3.03 17.82
CA GLU A 185 6.86 -2.25 17.26
C GLU A 185 7.92 -3.13 16.58
N GLU A 186 8.20 -4.32 17.11
CA GLU A 186 9.14 -5.28 16.51
C GLU A 186 8.58 -5.85 15.19
N GLY A 187 7.25 -6.05 15.10
CA GLY A 187 6.59 -6.44 13.87
C GLY A 187 6.67 -5.35 12.79
N ILE A 188 6.44 -4.09 13.18
CA ILE A 188 6.53 -2.91 12.31
C ILE A 188 7.98 -2.73 11.81
N TYR A 189 8.97 -2.99 12.66
CA TYR A 189 10.38 -2.92 12.29
C TYR A 189 10.71 -3.74 11.04
N PHE A 190 10.25 -4.99 10.95
CA PHE A 190 10.47 -5.82 9.76
C PHE A 190 9.90 -5.20 8.48
N ILE A 191 8.69 -4.62 8.57
CA ILE A 191 8.06 -3.98 7.41
C ILE A 191 8.85 -2.74 6.99
N ASN A 192 9.30 -1.93 7.96
CA ASN A 192 10.13 -0.76 7.69
C ASN A 192 11.45 -1.13 7.01
N GLU A 193 12.12 -2.21 7.40
CA GLU A 193 13.31 -2.69 6.70
C GLU A 193 13.03 -3.03 5.22
N VAL A 194 11.86 -3.63 4.94
CA VAL A 194 11.40 -3.89 3.58
C VAL A 194 10.97 -2.63 2.84
N ALA A 195 10.51 -1.58 3.53
CA ALA A 195 10.04 -0.33 2.92
C ALA A 195 11.16 0.69 2.64
N LYS A 196 12.33 0.57 3.26
CA LYS A 196 13.45 1.54 3.10
C LYS A 196 13.72 1.97 1.65
N PRO A 197 13.96 3.26 1.36
CA PRO A 197 14.18 4.33 2.32
C PRO A 197 12.89 4.93 2.89
N GLU A 198 11.72 4.53 2.38
CA GLU A 198 10.44 5.04 2.85
C GLU A 198 10.06 4.48 4.22
N GLU A 199 9.28 5.25 4.98
CA GLU A 199 8.66 4.81 6.22
C GLU A 199 7.26 4.24 5.96
N VAL A 200 6.91 3.20 6.70
CA VAL A 200 5.57 2.60 6.68
C VAL A 200 4.64 3.44 7.56
N ILE A 201 3.74 4.19 6.93
CA ILE A 201 2.78 5.07 7.64
C ILE A 201 1.34 4.61 7.54
N THR A 202 1.03 3.65 6.65
CA THR A 202 -0.32 3.12 6.44
C THR A 202 -0.50 1.79 7.13
N GLY A 203 -1.52 1.70 7.99
CA GLY A 203 -1.93 0.50 8.69
C GLY A 203 -2.89 0.81 9.82
N SER A 204 -3.60 -0.21 10.33
CA SER A 204 -4.63 -0.01 11.36
C SER A 204 -4.15 0.69 12.63
N SER A 205 -2.83 0.69 12.89
CA SER A 205 -2.20 1.27 14.08
C SER A 205 -1.17 2.36 13.77
N LEU A 206 -1.20 2.95 12.57
CA LEU A 206 -0.20 3.92 12.10
C LEU A 206 -0.83 5.29 11.80
N SER A 207 -0.02 6.19 11.22
CA SER A 207 -0.40 7.58 10.92
C SER A 207 -1.55 7.70 9.93
N ILE A 208 -1.76 6.69 9.07
CA ILE A 208 -2.92 6.56 8.19
C ILE A 208 -3.59 5.23 8.51
N ALA A 209 -4.86 5.28 8.87
CA ALA A 209 -5.65 4.10 9.17
C ALA A 209 -6.52 3.68 8.00
N THR A 210 -6.67 2.38 7.82
CA THR A 210 -7.70 1.79 6.98
C THR A 210 -8.56 0.83 7.77
N GLY A 211 -9.77 0.58 7.30
CA GLY A 211 -10.65 -0.44 7.84
C GLY A 211 -11.95 -0.52 7.07
N GLY A 212 -12.77 -1.50 7.39
CA GLY A 212 -14.07 -1.66 6.76
C GLY A 212 -14.79 -2.91 7.24
N GLY A 213 -16.05 -3.04 6.84
CA GLY A 213 -16.85 -4.21 7.15
C GLY A 213 -16.56 -5.37 6.20
N LYS A 214 -16.87 -6.56 6.70
CA LYS A 214 -16.74 -7.80 5.94
C LYS A 214 -17.86 -7.88 4.90
N ASP A 215 -17.50 -8.04 3.62
CA ASP A 215 -18.39 -8.36 2.50
C ASP A 215 -19.57 -7.39 2.25
N ASN A 216 -19.45 -6.11 2.65
CA ASN A 216 -20.46 -5.11 2.34
C ASN A 216 -19.92 -4.09 1.31
N PRO A 217 -20.34 -4.16 0.04
CA PRO A 217 -19.90 -3.21 -1.00
C PRO A 217 -20.11 -1.75 -0.63
N SER A 218 -21.14 -1.40 0.14
CA SER A 218 -21.37 -0.01 0.56
C SER A 218 -20.26 0.54 1.45
N ASP A 219 -19.50 -0.32 2.13
CA ASP A 219 -18.38 0.11 2.98
C ASP A 219 -17.16 0.51 2.14
N ALA A 220 -17.14 0.16 0.85
CA ALA A 220 -16.12 0.58 -0.10
C ALA A 220 -16.20 2.06 -0.42
N ARG A 221 -17.39 2.67 -0.29
CA ARG A 221 -17.64 4.05 -0.71
C ARG A 221 -17.81 4.93 0.53
N LYS A 222 -16.83 5.80 0.78
CA LYS A 222 -16.91 6.73 1.91
C LYS A 222 -16.04 7.97 1.70
N LYS A 223 -16.47 9.10 2.27
CA LYS A 223 -15.60 10.27 2.43
C LYS A 223 -14.43 9.92 3.34
N LEU A 224 -13.29 10.56 3.11
CA LEU A 224 -12.15 10.48 4.02
C LEU A 224 -12.55 11.10 5.37
N GLU A 225 -12.23 10.41 6.46
CA GLU A 225 -12.54 10.88 7.81
C GLU A 225 -11.27 11.12 8.62
N ILE A 226 -11.29 12.13 9.49
CA ILE A 226 -10.28 12.25 10.55
C ILE A 226 -10.86 11.63 11.82
N ILE A 227 -10.25 10.55 12.31
CA ILE A 227 -10.65 9.87 13.55
C ILE A 227 -9.63 10.12 14.66
N LYS A 228 -10.06 9.96 15.93
CA LYS A 228 -9.14 10.01 17.07
C LYS A 228 -8.64 8.62 17.44
N LYS A 229 -7.33 8.38 17.28
CA LYS A 229 -6.63 7.18 17.77
C LYS A 229 -5.55 7.58 18.76
N TRP A 230 -5.63 7.04 19.98
CA TRP A 230 -4.70 7.36 21.08
C TRP A 230 -4.51 8.87 21.33
N GLY A 231 -5.59 9.64 21.19
CA GLY A 231 -5.58 11.10 21.37
C GLY A 231 -5.01 11.89 20.20
N LYS A 232 -4.59 11.23 19.11
CA LYS A 232 -4.13 11.88 17.88
C LYS A 232 -5.19 11.80 16.80
N ASP A 233 -5.24 12.82 15.96
CA ASP A 233 -6.04 12.84 14.75
C ASP A 233 -5.34 11.96 13.69
N VAL A 234 -6.10 11.11 13.01
CA VAL A 234 -5.59 10.11 12.05
C VAL A 234 -6.55 10.05 10.86
N PRO A 235 -6.07 10.25 9.62
CA PRO A 235 -6.84 9.97 8.41
C PRO A 235 -7.29 8.51 8.37
N TYR A 236 -8.56 8.30 8.08
CA TYR A 236 -9.20 7.01 7.99
C TYR A 236 -9.86 6.85 6.62
N LEU A 237 -9.46 5.79 5.91
CA LEU A 237 -10.04 5.40 4.64
C LEU A 237 -10.80 4.08 4.81
N SER A 238 -12.08 4.10 4.44
CA SER A 238 -12.93 2.91 4.46
C SER A 238 -12.67 2.03 3.24
N HIS A 239 -12.83 0.72 3.37
CA HIS A 239 -12.82 -0.20 2.24
C HIS A 239 -13.84 -1.34 2.36
N GLY A 240 -14.36 -1.79 1.24
CA GLY A 240 -15.08 -3.06 1.17
C GLY A 240 -14.11 -4.22 1.07
N PHE A 241 -14.43 -5.35 1.70
CA PHE A 241 -13.66 -6.58 1.53
C PHE A 241 -14.14 -7.34 0.29
N PHE A 242 -13.25 -7.47 -0.69
CA PHE A 242 -13.45 -8.16 -1.95
C PHE A 242 -12.95 -9.59 -1.81
N ASP A 243 -13.82 -10.49 -1.34
CA ASP A 243 -13.47 -11.89 -1.17
C ASP A 243 -13.70 -12.70 -2.46
N ASN A 244 -12.63 -13.18 -3.10
CA ASN A 244 -12.74 -13.90 -4.37
C ASN A 244 -13.32 -15.32 -4.23
N PHE A 245 -13.58 -15.80 -2.99
CA PHE A 245 -14.40 -17.00 -2.79
C PHE A 245 -15.88 -16.74 -3.08
N ILE A 246 -16.28 -15.48 -3.22
CA ILE A 246 -17.66 -15.08 -3.42
C ILE A 246 -17.89 -14.83 -4.91
N ASP A 247 -19.00 -15.39 -5.36
CA ASP A 247 -19.60 -15.40 -6.69
C ASP A 247 -19.41 -14.07 -7.48
N ASN A 248 -19.43 -14.15 -8.81
CA ASN A 248 -19.42 -13.01 -9.74
C ASN A 248 -20.47 -11.94 -9.37
N LYS A 249 -21.52 -12.33 -8.64
CA LYS A 249 -22.48 -11.42 -8.03
C LYS A 249 -21.82 -10.33 -7.17
N LEU A 250 -20.87 -10.66 -6.29
CA LEU A 250 -20.23 -9.67 -5.42
C LEU A 250 -19.41 -8.66 -6.23
N MET A 251 -18.69 -9.13 -7.26
CA MET A 251 -17.99 -8.27 -8.21
C MET A 251 -18.95 -7.24 -8.83
N GLU A 252 -20.11 -7.70 -9.32
CA GLU A 252 -21.12 -6.80 -9.88
C GLU A 252 -21.69 -5.83 -8.85
N GLU A 253 -21.89 -6.25 -7.60
CA GLU A 253 -22.32 -5.35 -6.52
C GLU A 253 -21.26 -4.26 -6.23
N PHE A 254 -19.96 -4.59 -6.25
CA PHE A 254 -18.88 -3.60 -6.15
C PHE A 254 -18.84 -2.65 -7.35
N LYS A 255 -18.99 -3.15 -8.59
CA LYS A 255 -19.06 -2.30 -9.80
C LYS A 255 -20.27 -1.35 -9.74
N GLN A 256 -21.40 -1.82 -9.24
CA GLN A 256 -22.60 -0.98 -9.06
C GLN A 256 -22.40 0.07 -7.99
N GLU A 257 -21.75 -0.26 -6.87
CA GLU A 257 -21.46 0.70 -5.82
C GLU A 257 -20.42 1.73 -6.27
N TYR A 258 -19.41 1.32 -7.05
CA TYR A 258 -18.41 2.20 -7.65
C TYR A 258 -19.05 3.34 -8.43
N LYS A 259 -20.04 3.01 -9.29
CA LYS A 259 -20.76 3.98 -10.13
C LYS A 259 -21.61 4.98 -9.36
N LYS A 260 -21.76 4.80 -8.05
CA LYS A 260 -22.46 5.75 -7.16
C LYS A 260 -21.50 6.68 -6.42
N THR A 261 -20.18 6.53 -6.60
CA THR A 261 -19.17 7.32 -5.90
C THR A 261 -19.24 8.78 -6.34
N GLU A 262 -19.44 9.67 -5.37
CA GLU A 262 -19.44 11.11 -5.60
C GLU A 262 -18.01 11.66 -5.62
N ASN A 263 -17.81 12.86 -6.20
CA ASN A 263 -16.48 13.45 -6.40
C ASN A 263 -15.65 13.67 -5.12
N ASP A 264 -16.32 13.78 -3.96
CA ASP A 264 -15.67 13.95 -2.65
C ASP A 264 -15.61 12.66 -1.83
N GLU A 265 -16.04 11.53 -2.42
CA GLU A 265 -15.93 10.19 -1.85
C GLU A 265 -14.68 9.46 -2.38
N ILE A 266 -14.24 8.46 -1.62
CA ILE A 266 -13.20 7.53 -2.00
C ILE A 266 -13.83 6.15 -2.16
N PHE A 267 -13.42 5.43 -3.21
CA PHE A 267 -13.76 4.02 -3.38
C PHE A 267 -12.58 3.13 -3.00
N GLY A 268 -12.68 2.48 -1.84
CA GLY A 268 -11.67 1.60 -1.27
C GLY A 268 -12.03 0.13 -1.39
N VAL A 269 -11.12 -0.67 -1.91
CA VAL A 269 -11.26 -2.13 -1.96
C VAL A 269 -10.07 -2.78 -1.28
N THR A 270 -10.31 -3.82 -0.47
CA THR A 270 -9.24 -4.68 0.04
C THR A 270 -9.50 -6.14 -0.32
N THR A 271 -8.44 -6.91 -0.58
CA THR A 271 -8.51 -8.36 -0.77
C THR A 271 -7.29 -9.04 -0.16
N HIS A 272 -7.22 -10.37 -0.21
CA HIS A 272 -6.03 -11.11 0.21
C HIS A 272 -5.17 -11.57 -0.97
N ALA A 273 -3.86 -11.72 -0.77
CA ALA A 273 -2.98 -12.29 -1.79
C ALA A 273 -3.40 -13.71 -2.23
N HIS A 274 -3.95 -14.51 -1.32
CA HIS A 274 -4.45 -15.85 -1.67
C HIS A 274 -5.72 -15.82 -2.54
N ASN A 275 -6.47 -14.73 -2.53
CA ASN A 275 -7.65 -14.58 -3.38
C ASN A 275 -7.25 -14.48 -4.85
N PHE A 276 -6.15 -13.78 -5.16
CA PHE A 276 -5.56 -13.78 -6.49
C PHE A 276 -4.93 -15.13 -6.85
N TYR A 277 -4.23 -15.79 -5.92
CA TYR A 277 -3.67 -17.13 -6.16
C TYR A 277 -4.74 -18.13 -6.62
N ASN A 278 -5.94 -18.08 -6.02
CA ASN A 278 -7.02 -18.99 -6.36
C ASN A 278 -7.77 -18.60 -7.64
N ARG A 279 -8.01 -17.30 -7.86
CA ARG A 279 -8.83 -16.77 -8.96
C ARG A 279 -8.23 -15.49 -9.53
N PRO A 280 -7.13 -15.58 -10.30
CA PRO A 280 -6.47 -14.40 -10.86
C PRO A 280 -7.34 -13.65 -11.87
N GLU A 281 -8.27 -14.34 -12.53
CA GLU A 281 -9.18 -13.76 -13.53
C GLU A 281 -10.09 -12.67 -12.96
N ILE A 282 -10.47 -12.79 -11.69
CA ILE A 282 -11.34 -11.82 -11.00
C ILE A 282 -10.63 -10.48 -10.80
N MET A 283 -9.33 -10.49 -10.48
CA MET A 283 -8.57 -9.23 -10.35
C MET A 283 -8.34 -8.57 -11.70
N ASN A 284 -8.10 -9.37 -12.76
CA ASN A 284 -8.02 -8.82 -14.11
C ASN A 284 -9.33 -8.17 -14.53
N GLU A 285 -10.46 -8.83 -14.29
CA GLU A 285 -11.78 -8.27 -14.59
C GLU A 285 -12.05 -6.96 -13.84
N TRP A 286 -11.67 -6.89 -12.56
CA TRP A 286 -11.77 -5.64 -11.80
C TRP A 286 -10.89 -4.53 -12.38
N PHE A 287 -9.64 -4.85 -12.75
CA PHE A 287 -8.72 -3.85 -13.31
C PHE A 287 -9.19 -3.34 -14.67
N GLU A 288 -9.70 -4.22 -15.54
CA GLU A 288 -10.33 -3.85 -16.81
C GLU A 288 -11.54 -2.94 -16.59
N PHE A 289 -12.36 -3.23 -15.57
CA PHE A 289 -13.49 -2.39 -15.21
C PHE A 289 -13.05 -0.97 -14.84
N ILE A 290 -12.12 -0.82 -13.88
CA ILE A 290 -11.61 0.50 -13.47
C ILE A 290 -11.00 1.25 -14.66
N LYS A 291 -10.26 0.53 -15.52
CA LYS A 291 -9.68 1.12 -16.73
C LYS A 291 -10.73 1.61 -17.71
N THR A 292 -11.84 0.89 -17.84
CA THR A 292 -12.97 1.24 -18.72
C THR A 292 -13.71 2.48 -18.22
N GLU A 293 -13.84 2.65 -16.90
CA GLU A 293 -14.36 3.87 -16.27
C GLU A 293 -13.35 5.04 -16.32
N LYS A 294 -12.20 4.86 -17.01
CA LYS A 294 -11.11 5.83 -17.20
C LYS A 294 -10.47 6.35 -15.92
N ASP A 295 -10.68 5.63 -14.82
CA ASP A 295 -10.12 5.94 -13.53
C ASP A 295 -8.74 5.31 -13.32
N LYS A 296 -8.12 5.66 -12.19
CA LYS A 296 -6.85 5.09 -11.75
C LYS A 296 -6.97 4.56 -10.35
N ILE A 297 -6.24 3.47 -10.08
CA ILE A 297 -6.02 3.00 -8.71
C ILE A 297 -4.76 3.68 -8.18
N GLN A 298 -4.89 4.36 -7.06
CA GLN A 298 -3.81 5.00 -6.32
C GLN A 298 -3.60 4.30 -4.97
N THR A 299 -2.40 4.46 -4.42
CA THR A 299 -2.12 3.98 -3.06
C THR A 299 -2.87 4.79 -2.01
N VAL A 300 -3.15 4.19 -0.85
CA VAL A 300 -3.77 4.88 0.29
C VAL A 300 -2.96 6.11 0.72
N LYS A 301 -1.62 6.02 0.73
CA LYS A 301 -0.74 7.15 1.03
C LYS A 301 -0.88 8.31 0.02
N LYS A 302 -0.96 8.02 -1.29
CA LYS A 302 -1.15 9.04 -2.34
C LYS A 302 -2.48 9.76 -2.17
N ILE A 303 -3.58 9.02 -2.00
CA ILE A 303 -4.91 9.62 -1.77
C ILE A 303 -4.89 10.46 -0.49
N THR A 304 -4.32 9.95 0.61
CA THR A 304 -4.23 10.73 1.86
C THR A 304 -3.42 12.00 1.69
N LYS A 305 -2.30 11.95 0.97
CA LYS A 305 -1.48 13.14 0.69
C LYS A 305 -2.22 14.20 -0.12
N GLU A 306 -3.10 13.79 -1.03
CA GLU A 306 -3.92 14.69 -1.82
C GLU A 306 -4.96 15.43 -0.98
N PHE A 307 -5.60 14.74 -0.01
CA PHE A 307 -6.66 15.33 0.81
C PHE A 307 -6.12 16.02 2.07
N TYR A 308 -5.07 15.47 2.68
CA TYR A 308 -4.47 15.93 3.93
C TYR A 308 -2.93 15.80 3.89
N PRO A 309 -2.24 16.66 3.12
CA PRO A 309 -0.80 16.59 2.93
C PRO A 309 0.01 16.69 4.24
N GLU A 310 -0.54 17.30 5.29
CA GLU A 310 0.11 17.44 6.59
C GLU A 310 0.31 16.11 7.34
N PHE A 311 -0.42 15.05 6.98
CA PHE A 311 -0.25 13.70 7.58
C PHE A 311 0.76 12.82 6.85
N VAL A 312 1.18 13.23 5.65
CA VAL A 312 2.19 12.53 4.86
C VAL A 312 3.40 13.43 4.80
N SER A 313 4.44 13.12 5.60
CA SER A 313 5.64 13.95 5.68
C SER A 313 6.15 14.34 4.29
N ALA A 314 6.53 15.61 4.14
CA ALA A 314 7.26 16.05 2.96
C ALA A 314 8.65 15.41 3.01
N ASP A 315 8.82 14.31 2.27
CA ASP A 315 10.14 13.76 1.93
C ASP A 315 11.08 14.85 1.36
#